data_AF-A0A9P6GY47-F1
#
_entry.id   AF-A0A9P6GY47-F1
#
_cell.length_a   1.000
_cell.length_b   1.000
_cell.length_c   1.000
_cell.angle_alpha   90.00
_cell.angle_beta   90.00
_cell.angle_gamma   90.00
#
_symmetry.space_group_name_H-M   'P 1'
#
loop_
_entity.id
_entity.type
_entity.pdbx_description
1 polymer ?
#
loop_
_entity_poly.entity_id
_entity_poly.type
_entity_poly.pdbx_seq_one_letter_code
_entity_poly.pdbx_strand_id
1 'polypeptide(L)'
;MNEEQKIIWVQSSKKKKNCIYNRYIYRLTRVKHNREIYRCHTKTCKGRIHIFDGKDVIPKHEHNHESLADSEITACKVREEIRSVSSTLPMTPTDIYIMCTEKLDQNEKATLGDSQNVARKET
;
A
#
# COMPACT_ATOMS: atom_id res chain seq x y z
N MET A 1 -10.47 -14.64 25.92
CA MET A 1 -10.24 -15.31 24.62
C MET A 1 -9.18 -14.52 23.89
N ASN A 2 -7.98 -15.09 23.72
CA ASN A 2 -6.91 -14.46 22.94
C ASN A 2 -7.30 -14.57 21.47
N GLU A 3 -7.88 -13.52 20.90
CA GLU A 3 -7.87 -13.36 19.45
C GLU A 3 -6.40 -13.38 19.02
N GLU A 4 -6.00 -14.40 18.27
CA GLU A 4 -4.70 -14.45 17.63
C GLU A 4 -4.49 -13.12 16.91
N GLN A 5 -3.49 -12.34 17.34
CA GLN A 5 -3.22 -11.01 16.83
C GLN A 5 -2.78 -11.13 15.36
N LYS A 6 -3.76 -11.11 14.44
CA LYS A 6 -3.55 -11.37 13.03
C LYS A 6 -2.81 -10.21 12.37
N ILE A 7 -1.74 -10.53 11.64
CA ILE A 7 -1.05 -9.57 10.76
C ILE A 7 -1.92 -9.35 9.52
N ILE A 8 -2.17 -8.09 9.18
CA ILE A 8 -2.79 -7.71 7.90
C ILE A 8 -1.70 -7.09 7.03
N TRP A 9 -1.33 -7.77 5.95
CA TRP A 9 -0.36 -7.26 5.00
C TRP A 9 -0.98 -6.18 4.12
N VAL A 10 -0.29 -5.04 4.01
CA VAL A 10 -0.72 -3.91 3.17
C VAL A 10 0.49 -3.34 2.45
N GLN A 11 0.29 -2.78 1.27
CA GLN A 11 1.38 -2.14 0.54
C GLN A 11 1.27 -0.62 0.63
N SER A 12 2.41 0.05 0.72
CA SER A 12 2.44 1.51 0.48
C SER A 12 2.16 1.83 -0.99
N SER A 13 1.80 3.09 -1.29
CA SER A 13 1.62 3.55 -2.68
C SER A 13 2.88 3.36 -3.55
N LYS A 14 4.07 3.20 -2.94
CA LYS A 14 5.34 2.90 -3.63
C LYS A 14 5.67 1.40 -3.63
N LYS A 15 4.67 0.51 -3.51
CA LYS A 15 4.80 -0.96 -3.46
C LYS A 15 5.72 -1.50 -2.35
N LYS A 16 6.06 -0.69 -1.34
CA LYS A 16 6.83 -1.17 -0.17
C LYS A 16 5.94 -1.98 0.76
N LYS A 17 6.48 -3.08 1.30
CA LYS A 17 5.83 -3.96 2.27
C LYS A 17 5.56 -3.22 3.59
N ASN A 18 4.29 -3.10 3.94
CA ASN A 18 3.83 -2.64 5.24
C ASN A 18 2.93 -3.72 5.86
N CYS A 19 2.61 -3.57 7.13
CA CYS A 19 1.63 -4.43 7.79
C CYS A 19 0.89 -3.67 8.87
N ILE A 20 -0.31 -4.15 9.21
CA ILE A 20 -1.05 -3.74 10.39
C ILE A 20 -0.96 -4.88 11.39
N TYR A 21 -0.55 -4.56 12.61
CA TYR A 21 -0.48 -5.49 13.72
C TYR A 21 -0.87 -4.78 15.01
N ASN A 22 -1.70 -5.42 15.83
CA ASN A 22 -2.29 -4.82 17.03
C ASN A 22 -2.84 -3.40 16.77
N ARG A 23 -3.55 -3.22 15.64
CA ARG A 23 -4.16 -1.94 15.22
C ARG A 23 -3.16 -0.79 14.98
N TYR A 24 -1.88 -1.08 14.75
CA TYR A 24 -0.88 -0.09 14.33
C TYR A 24 -0.30 -0.44 12.96
N ILE A 25 -0.01 0.57 12.13
CA ILE A 25 0.68 0.37 10.85
C ILE A 25 2.19 0.40 11.07
N TYR A 26 2.87 -0.60 10.52
CA TYR A 26 4.32 -0.66 10.48
C TYR A 26 4.83 -0.73 9.04
N ARG A 27 6.00 -0.13 8.83
CA ARG A 27 6.77 -0.19 7.60
C ARG A 27 7.97 -1.09 7.76
N LEU A 28 8.26 -1.92 6.75
CA LEU A 28 9.50 -2.69 6.73
C LEU A 28 10.69 -1.72 6.70
N THR A 29 11.64 -1.93 7.60
CA THR A 29 12.86 -1.11 7.68
C THR A 29 14.12 -1.89 7.36
N ARG A 30 14.18 -3.15 7.76
CA ARG A 30 15.37 -3.99 7.56
C ARG A 30 15.00 -5.46 7.57
N VAL A 31 15.67 -6.24 6.74
CA VAL A 31 15.64 -7.71 6.76
C VAL A 31 17.00 -8.20 7.27
N LYS A 32 17.02 -9.21 8.15
CA LYS A 32 18.22 -9.84 8.70
C LYS A 32 17.99 -11.35 8.80
N HIS A 33 18.68 -12.15 8.00
CA HIS A 33 18.55 -13.62 7.99
C HIS A 33 17.08 -14.05 8.10
N ASN A 34 16.63 -14.52 9.27
CA ASN A 34 15.30 -15.06 9.52
C ASN A 34 14.33 -14.06 10.19
N ARG A 35 14.66 -12.76 10.14
CA ARG A 35 13.96 -11.69 10.86
C ARG A 35 13.72 -10.49 9.96
N GLU A 36 12.47 -10.06 9.89
CA GLU A 36 12.09 -8.78 9.33
C GLU A 36 11.81 -7.77 10.46
N ILE A 37 12.35 -6.56 10.34
CA ILE A 37 12.22 -5.49 11.33
C ILE A 37 11.29 -4.43 10.78
N TYR A 38 10.20 -4.22 11.49
CA TYR A 38 9.15 -3.28 11.15
C TYR A 38 9.09 -2.15 12.19
N ARG A 39 9.00 -0.91 11.73
CA ARG A 39 8.86 0.28 12.59
C ARG A 39 7.50 0.91 12.36
N CYS A 40 6.90 1.46 13.41
CA CYS A 40 5.67 2.23 13.30
C CYS A 40 5.79 3.28 12.17
N HIS A 41 4.71 3.44 11.43
CA HIS A 41 4.61 4.39 10.32
C HIS A 41 4.55 5.84 10.81
N THR A 42 3.91 6.08 11.96
CA THR A 42 3.77 7.40 12.56
C THR A 42 5.13 8.03 12.84
N LYS A 43 5.30 9.30 12.43
CA LYS A 43 6.52 10.06 12.73
C LYS A 43 6.71 10.14 14.25
N THR A 44 7.96 10.24 14.69
CA THR A 44 8.40 10.27 16.10
C THR A 44 8.10 9.01 16.95
N CYS A 45 7.17 8.16 16.54
CA CYS A 45 6.91 6.88 17.20
C CYS A 45 8.12 5.93 17.11
N LYS A 46 8.42 5.28 18.24
CA LYS A 46 9.49 4.28 18.39
C LYS A 46 8.97 2.85 18.39
N GLY A 47 7.65 2.64 18.30
CA GLY A 47 7.03 1.32 18.19
C GLY A 47 7.68 0.45 17.11
N ARG A 48 8.00 -0.79 17.46
CA ARG A 48 8.67 -1.76 16.58
C ARG A 48 8.12 -3.15 16.81
N ILE A 49 8.04 -3.92 15.73
CA ILE A 49 7.81 -5.37 15.77
C ILE A 49 8.90 -6.07 14.97
N HIS A 50 9.25 -7.27 15.39
CA HIS A 50 10.06 -8.19 14.61
C HIS A 50 9.18 -9.35 14.18
N ILE A 51 9.26 -9.71 12.91
CA ILE A 51 8.56 -10.87 12.36
C ILE A 51 9.61 -11.91 12.03
N PHE A 52 9.51 -13.09 12.63
CA PHE A 52 10.40 -14.23 12.36
C PHE A 52 9.68 -15.24 11.48
N ASP A 53 10.36 -15.70 10.42
CA ASP A 53 9.86 -16.70 9.46
C ASP A 53 8.43 -16.42 8.94
N GLY A 54 8.06 -15.14 8.87
CA GLY A 54 6.73 -14.67 8.44
C GLY A 54 5.56 -14.99 9.37
N LYS A 55 5.82 -15.55 10.57
CA LYS A 55 4.78 -16.07 11.47
C LYS A 55 4.84 -15.44 12.87
N ASP A 56 6.01 -15.42 13.49
CA ASP A 56 6.13 -15.01 14.89
C ASP A 56 6.37 -13.52 15.01
N VAL A 57 5.44 -12.80 15.65
CA VAL A 57 5.55 -11.36 15.86
C VAL A 57 5.99 -11.07 17.29
N ILE A 58 7.11 -10.36 17.43
CA ILE A 58 7.63 -9.91 18.72
C ILE A 58 7.59 -8.38 18.78
N PRO A 59 6.66 -7.78 19.54
CA PRO A 59 6.69 -6.36 19.87
C PRO A 59 7.95 -6.00 20.67
N LYS A 60 8.54 -4.83 20.39
CA LYS A 60 9.78 -4.38 21.07
C LYS A 60 9.65 -3.05 21.80
N HIS A 61 8.78 -2.16 21.35
CA HIS A 61 8.57 -0.85 21.97
C HIS A 61 7.09 -0.49 21.91
N GLU A 62 6.63 0.18 22.96
CA GLU A 62 5.29 0.76 23.02
C GLU A 62 5.12 1.94 22.06
N HIS A 63 3.87 2.23 21.74
CA HIS A 63 3.50 3.39 20.93
C HIS A 63 3.19 4.57 21.83
N ASN A 64 3.49 5.77 21.33
CA ASN A 64 3.19 7.04 21.98
C ASN A 64 1.98 7.75 21.35
N HIS A 65 1.12 7.00 20.67
CA HIS A 65 -0.08 7.49 20.01
C HIS A 65 -1.15 6.42 20.04
N GLU A 66 -2.39 6.85 19.83
CA GLU A 66 -3.54 5.95 19.80
C GLU A 66 -3.46 4.94 18.66
N SER A 67 -4.07 3.78 18.89
CA SER A 67 -4.24 2.76 17.87
C SER A 67 -5.28 3.18 16.84
N LEU A 68 -5.24 2.58 15.65
CA LEU A 68 -6.22 2.85 14.60
C LEU A 68 -7.64 2.46 15.01
N ALA A 69 -8.61 3.25 14.56
CA ALA A 69 -10.03 2.92 14.64
C ALA A 69 -10.42 1.82 13.61
N ASP A 70 -11.58 1.18 13.79
CA ASP A 70 -12.03 0.11 12.89
C ASP A 70 -12.27 0.59 11.47
N SER A 71 -12.75 1.83 11.33
CA SER A 71 -12.93 2.50 10.05
C SER A 71 -11.60 2.63 9.29
N GLU A 72 -10.51 2.96 9.98
CA GLU A 72 -9.18 3.12 9.38
C GLU A 72 -8.58 1.77 8.96
N ILE A 73 -8.74 0.73 9.78
CA ILE A 73 -8.32 -0.63 9.43
C ILE A 73 -9.09 -1.12 8.20
N THR A 74 -10.40 -0.88 8.18
CA THR A 74 -11.28 -1.24 7.05
C THR A 74 -10.86 -0.51 5.77
N ALA A 75 -10.60 0.80 5.86
CA ALA A 75 -10.12 1.58 4.73
C ALA A 75 -8.77 1.05 4.20
N CYS A 76 -7.87 0.59 5.06
CA CYS A 76 -6.61 -0.02 4.63
C CYS A 76 -6.83 -1.34 3.88
N LYS A 77 -7.73 -2.21 4.36
CA LYS A 77 -8.08 -3.47 3.70
C LYS A 77 -8.69 -3.24 2.33
N VAL A 78 -9.69 -2.36 2.23
CA VAL A 78 -10.37 -2.03 0.98
C VAL A 78 -9.39 -1.47 -0.06
N ARG A 79 -8.45 -0.60 0.35
CA ARG A 79 -7.42 -0.09 -0.57
C ARG A 79 -6.51 -1.19 -1.10
N GLU A 80 -6.15 -2.16 -0.27
CA GLU A 80 -5.31 -3.29 -0.70
C GLU A 80 -6.07 -4.20 -1.67
N GLU A 81 -7.36 -4.46 -1.41
CA GLU A 81 -8.24 -5.22 -2.30
C GLU A 81 -8.44 -4.54 -3.66
N ILE A 82 -8.72 -3.23 -3.67
CA ILE A 82 -8.82 -2.47 -4.92
C ILE A 82 -7.50 -2.58 -5.71
N ARG A 83 -6.35 -2.51 -5.01
CA ARG A 83 -5.04 -2.61 -5.65
C ARG A 83 -4.80 -4.01 -6.23
N SER A 84 -5.13 -5.06 -5.49
CA SER A 84 -4.94 -6.43 -5.98
C SER A 84 -5.81 -6.68 -7.22
N VAL A 85 -7.08 -6.29 -7.19
CA VAL A 85 -7.98 -6.39 -8.34
C VAL A 85 -7.46 -5.58 -9.52
N SER A 86 -7.07 -4.32 -9.30
CA SER A 86 -6.54 -3.46 -10.35
C SER A 86 -5.29 -4.03 -11.03
N SER A 87 -4.45 -4.77 -10.28
CA SER A 87 -3.25 -5.42 -10.83
C SER A 87 -3.54 -6.62 -11.73
N THR A 88 -4.76 -7.16 -11.68
CA THR A 88 -5.21 -8.27 -12.55
C THR A 88 -5.90 -7.79 -13.82
N LEU A 89 -6.23 -6.50 -13.90
CA LEU A 89 -6.85 -5.95 -15.10
C LEU A 89 -5.86 -5.99 -16.27
N PRO A 90 -6.31 -6.41 -17.47
CA PRO A 90 -5.45 -6.55 -18.63
C PRO A 90 -4.93 -5.21 -19.17
N MET A 91 -5.52 -4.10 -18.73
CA MET A 91 -5.24 -2.76 -19.22
C MET A 91 -5.22 -1.74 -18.09
N THR A 92 -4.31 -0.78 -18.19
CA THR A 92 -4.29 0.38 -17.29
C THR A 92 -5.26 1.46 -17.79
N PRO A 93 -5.71 2.38 -16.92
CA PRO A 93 -6.48 3.55 -17.35
C PRO A 93 -5.81 4.37 -18.46
N THR A 94 -4.47 4.40 -18.48
CA THR A 94 -3.69 5.04 -19.56
C THR A 94 -3.83 4.28 -20.88
N ASP A 95 -3.82 2.95 -20.84
CA ASP A 95 -4.00 2.13 -22.06
C ASP A 95 -5.41 2.29 -22.62
N ILE A 96 -6.43 2.39 -21.74
CA ILE A 96 -7.81 2.69 -22.13
C ILE A 96 -7.88 4.07 -22.80
N TYR A 97 -7.25 5.09 -22.20
CA TYR A 97 -7.21 6.42 -22.78
C TYR A 97 -6.55 6.44 -24.16
N ILE A 98 -5.41 5.76 -24.33
CA ILE A 98 -4.72 5.67 -25.62
C ILE A 98 -5.64 5.01 -26.65
N MET A 99 -6.24 3.86 -26.34
CA MET A 99 -7.16 3.18 -27.26
C MET A 99 -8.36 4.06 -27.66
N CYS A 100 -8.93 4.82 -26.72
CA CYS A 100 -10.05 5.71 -26.99
C CYS A 100 -9.66 6.95 -27.81
N THR A 101 -8.39 7.37 -27.76
CA THR A 101 -7.92 8.61 -28.40
C THR A 101 -7.09 8.38 -29.66
N GLU A 102 -6.71 7.14 -29.98
CA GLU A 102 -5.85 6.79 -31.11
C GLU A 102 -6.38 7.31 -32.46
N LYS A 103 -7.71 7.31 -32.64
CA LYS A 103 -8.39 7.74 -33.88
C LYS A 103 -8.88 9.18 -33.86
N LEU A 104 -8.70 9.90 -32.76
CA LEU A 104 -9.14 11.28 -32.63
C LEU A 104 -8.12 12.23 -33.23
N ASP A 105 -8.60 13.29 -33.88
CA ASP A 105 -7.74 14.38 -34.34
C ASP A 105 -7.24 15.26 -33.17
N GLN A 106 -6.35 16.21 -33.46
CA GLN A 106 -5.75 17.08 -32.43
C GLN A 106 -6.78 17.99 -31.74
N ASN A 107 -7.85 18.42 -32.43
CA ASN A 107 -8.90 19.25 -31.86
C ASN A 107 -9.85 18.41 -30.98
N GLU A 108 -10.14 17.18 -31.39
CA GLU A 108 -10.92 16.21 -30.61
C GLU A 108 -10.18 15.77 -29.34
N LYS A 109 -8.86 15.63 -29.40
CA LYS A 109 -8.03 15.37 -28.21
C LYS A 109 -8.00 16.56 -27.25
N ALA A 110 -7.91 17.78 -27.79
CA ALA A 110 -7.89 19.00 -26.98
C ALA A 110 -9.18 19.22 -26.17
N THR A 111 -10.34 18.76 -26.66
CA THR A 111 -11.61 18.86 -25.92
C THR A 111 -11.75 17.85 -24.78
N LEU A 112 -11.08 16.70 -24.86
CA LEU A 112 -11.06 15.67 -23.81
C LEU A 112 -10.07 15.99 -22.67
N GLY A 113 -9.11 16.88 -22.92
CA GLY A 113 -8.00 17.18 -22.01
C GLY A 113 -6.91 16.11 -22.07
N ASP A 114 -5.65 16.55 -22.00
CA ASP A 114 -4.50 15.65 -22.01
C ASP A 114 -4.38 14.90 -20.68
N SER A 115 -4.30 13.57 -20.74
CA SER A 115 -3.87 12.79 -19.59
C SER A 115 -2.39 13.06 -19.33
N GLN A 116 -2.08 13.80 -18.26
CA GLN A 116 -0.71 14.17 -17.85
C GLN A 116 0.26 12.97 -17.68
N ASN A 117 -0.25 11.74 -17.67
CA ASN A 117 0.54 10.52 -17.53
C ASN A 117 0.93 9.86 -18.87
N VAL A 118 0.39 10.29 -20.01
CA VAL A 118 0.74 9.73 -21.34
C VAL A 118 2.16 10.15 -21.74
N ALA A 119 2.54 11.39 -21.48
CA ALA A 119 3.87 11.94 -21.79
C ALA A 119 5.04 11.27 -21.04
N ARG A 120 4.79 10.40 -20.06
CA ARG A 120 5.83 9.71 -19.28
C ARG A 120 6.27 8.36 -19.86
N LYS A 121 5.57 7.81 -20.86
CA LYS A 121 5.94 6.52 -21.49
C LYS A 121 6.97 6.67 -22.62
N GLU A 122 7.30 7.90 -23.04
CA GLU A 122 8.20 8.17 -24.18
C GLU A 122 9.66 8.53 -23.78
N THR A 123 10.03 8.36 -22.52
CA THR A 123 11.42 8.55 -22.01
C THR A 123 11.94 7.30 -21.33
#